data_AF-D1CBC8-F1
#
_entry.id   AF-D1CBC8-F1
#
_cell.length_a   1.000
_cell.length_b   1.000
_cell.length_c   1.000
_cell.angle_alpha   90.00
_cell.angle_beta   90.00
_cell.angle_gamma   90.00
#
_symmetry.space_group_name_H-M   'P 1'
#
loop_
_entity.id
_entity.type
_entity.pdbx_description
1 polymer ?
#
loop_
_entity_poly.entity_id
_entity_poly.type
_entity_poly.pdbx_seq_one_letter_code
_entity_poly.pdbx_strand_id
1 'polypeptide(L)'
;MRRFISEDEPLTPEEEEVGRLLAERYPDVARLLLAAADITHLSYDQKKNTDFLMKLSGIAADVLVSNMPAAEANEYVLRKIEVLKAELRENMFGPQTGPWAQGKPPRI
;
A
#
# COMPACT_ATOMS: atom_id res chain seq x y z
N MET A 1 -1.37 -3.15 -12.46
CA MET A 1 -2.44 -2.85 -11.48
C MET A 1 -3.74 -3.62 -11.77
N ARG A 2 -3.77 -4.47 -12.79
CA ARG A 2 -4.96 -5.21 -13.27
C ARG A 2 -5.34 -6.44 -12.43
N ARG A 3 -4.85 -6.57 -11.19
CA ARG A 3 -4.80 -7.87 -10.47
C ARG A 3 -5.46 -7.94 -9.08
N PHE A 4 -6.07 -6.87 -8.54
CA PHE A 4 -6.22 -6.79 -7.07
C PHE A 4 -7.57 -6.41 -6.48
N ILE A 5 -8.57 -6.05 -7.28
CA ILE A 5 -9.92 -5.80 -6.78
C ILE A 5 -10.81 -6.73 -7.60
N SER A 6 -11.04 -7.95 -7.09
CA SER A 6 -11.84 -9.01 -7.73
C SER A 6 -11.23 -9.66 -8.98
N GLU A 7 -11.13 -10.99 -8.97
CA GLU A 7 -10.87 -11.78 -10.20
C GLU A 7 -12.04 -11.68 -11.20
N ASP A 8 -13.20 -11.15 -10.76
CA ASP A 8 -14.47 -11.17 -11.48
C ASP A 8 -15.09 -9.77 -11.74
N GLU A 9 -14.59 -8.69 -11.13
CA GLU A 9 -15.13 -7.34 -11.33
C GLU A 9 -14.17 -6.50 -12.18
N PRO A 10 -14.63 -6.00 -13.35
CA PRO A 10 -13.83 -5.08 -14.13
C PRO A 10 -13.59 -3.81 -13.32
N LEU A 11 -12.41 -3.20 -13.50
CA LEU A 11 -12.14 -1.85 -12.98
C LEU A 11 -13.28 -0.94 -13.40
N THR A 12 -13.75 -0.12 -12.47
CA THR A 12 -14.69 0.93 -12.83
C THR A 12 -14.00 1.90 -13.80
N PRO A 13 -14.75 2.54 -14.72
CA PRO A 13 -14.17 3.53 -15.63
C PRO A 13 -13.39 4.64 -14.91
N GLU A 14 -13.80 4.97 -13.68
CA GLU A 14 -13.11 5.96 -12.83
C GLU A 14 -11.74 5.47 -12.34
N GLU A 15 -11.63 4.20 -11.92
CA GLU A 15 -10.36 3.61 -11.50
C GLU A 15 -9.38 3.47 -12.67
N GLU A 16 -9.88 3.11 -13.86
CA GLU A 16 -9.07 3.09 -15.08
C GLU A 16 -8.53 4.47 -15.42
N GLU A 17 -9.37 5.51 -15.33
CA GLU A 17 -8.98 6.89 -15.61
C GLU A 17 -8.00 7.43 -14.57
N VAL A 18 -8.19 7.15 -13.27
CA VAL A 18 -7.23 7.50 -12.21
C VAL A 18 -5.89 6.84 -12.47
N GLY A 19 -5.88 5.54 -12.80
CA GLY A 19 -4.66 4.81 -13.14
C GLY A 19 -3.95 5.39 -14.36
N ARG A 20 -4.72 5.77 -15.39
CA ARG A 20 -4.21 6.41 -16.62
C ARG A 20 -3.58 7.78 -16.33
N LEU A 21 -4.31 8.66 -15.65
CA LEU A 21 -3.86 10.01 -15.30
C LEU A 21 -2.62 9.98 -14.41
N LEU A 22 -2.56 9.02 -13.47
CA LEU A 22 -1.40 8.86 -12.59
C LEU A 22 -0.18 8.35 -13.35
N ALA A 23 -0.34 7.38 -14.25
CA ALA A 23 0.76 6.87 -15.08
C ALA A 23 1.30 7.93 -16.05
N GLU A 24 0.43 8.80 -16.56
CA GLU A 24 0.79 9.89 -17.48
C GLU A 24 1.52 11.03 -16.77
N ARG A 25 1.04 11.45 -15.60
CA ARG A 25 1.57 12.62 -14.87
C ARG A 25 2.67 12.28 -13.87
N TYR A 26 2.62 11.09 -13.28
CA TYR A 26 3.50 10.65 -12.20
C TYR A 26 3.91 9.17 -12.38
N PRO A 27 4.68 8.84 -13.45
CA PRO A 27 4.97 7.46 -13.81
C PRO A 27 5.69 6.67 -12.70
N ASP A 28 6.56 7.31 -11.93
CA ASP A 28 7.28 6.64 -10.84
C ASP A 28 6.38 6.38 -9.63
N VAL A 29 5.45 7.29 -9.32
CA VAL A 29 4.43 7.09 -8.28
C VAL A 29 3.53 5.92 -8.65
N ALA A 30 3.08 5.85 -9.91
CA ALA A 30 2.26 4.75 -10.39
C ALA A 30 2.98 3.39 -10.24
N ARG A 31 4.30 3.35 -10.53
CA ARG A 31 5.12 2.14 -10.31
C ARG A 31 5.23 1.77 -8.84
N LEU A 32 5.45 2.74 -7.95
CA LEU A 32 5.56 2.49 -6.52
C LEU A 32 4.26 1.96 -5.92
N LEU A 33 3.12 2.57 -6.28
CA LEU A 33 1.82 2.12 -5.81
C LEU A 33 1.46 0.73 -6.37
N LEU A 34 1.88 0.44 -7.61
CA LEU A 34 1.71 -0.90 -8.18
C LEU A 34 2.51 -1.94 -7.40
N ALA A 35 3.79 -1.66 -7.15
CA ALA A 35 4.64 -2.55 -6.37
C ALA A 35 4.12 -2.73 -4.93
N ALA A 36 3.55 -1.69 -4.33
CA ALA A 36 2.93 -1.77 -3.01
C ALA A 36 1.66 -2.63 -3.02
N ALA A 37 0.80 -2.48 -4.04
CA ALA A 37 -0.38 -3.33 -4.22
C ALA A 37 0.03 -4.80 -4.38
N ASP A 38 1.12 -5.07 -5.11
CA ASP A 38 1.63 -6.44 -5.32
C ASP A 38 2.02 -7.17 -4.03
N ILE A 39 2.40 -6.45 -2.97
CA ILE A 39 2.78 -7.02 -1.66
C ILE A 39 1.57 -7.61 -0.92
N THR A 40 0.34 -7.16 -1.20
CA THR A 40 -0.88 -7.63 -0.51
C THR A 40 -1.18 -9.12 -0.73
N HIS A 41 -0.55 -9.75 -1.71
CA HIS A 41 -0.63 -11.20 -1.92
C HIS A 41 -0.04 -12.05 -0.78
N LEU A 42 0.69 -11.45 0.16
CA LEU A 42 1.40 -12.19 1.22
C LEU A 42 0.52 -12.48 2.46
N SER A 43 -0.70 -11.96 2.53
CA SER A 43 -1.62 -12.10 3.68
C SER A 43 -2.85 -12.95 3.31
N TYR A 44 -3.16 -13.97 4.13
CA TYR A 44 -4.38 -14.79 4.02
C TYR A 44 -5.66 -14.07 4.51
N ASP A 45 -5.57 -12.87 5.07
CA ASP A 45 -6.73 -12.10 5.56
C ASP A 45 -7.22 -11.12 4.49
N GLN A 46 -8.28 -11.51 3.77
CA GLN A 46 -8.88 -10.73 2.69
C GLN A 46 -9.34 -9.33 3.15
N LYS A 47 -9.86 -9.20 4.37
CA LYS A 47 -10.34 -7.92 4.90
C LYS A 47 -9.18 -6.93 5.07
N LYS A 48 -8.03 -7.40 5.57
CA LYS A 48 -6.83 -6.57 5.73
C LYS A 48 -6.25 -6.14 4.37
N ASN A 49 -6.33 -7.00 3.37
CA ASN A 49 -5.89 -6.67 2.01
C ASN A 49 -6.77 -5.59 1.38
N THR A 50 -8.09 -5.68 1.55
CA THR A 50 -9.03 -4.66 1.06
C THR A 50 -8.80 -3.30 1.71
N ASP A 51 -8.59 -3.23 3.04
CA ASP A 51 -8.27 -1.97 3.73
C ASP A 51 -6.97 -1.34 3.21
N PHE A 52 -5.92 -2.13 3.03
CA PHE A 52 -4.65 -1.66 2.50
C PHE A 52 -4.78 -1.12 1.07
N LEU A 53 -5.50 -1.84 0.19
CA LEU A 53 -5.73 -1.41 -1.19
C LEU A 53 -6.56 -0.12 -1.24
N MET A 54 -7.60 0.01 -0.41
CA MET A 54 -8.37 1.26 -0.29
C MET A 54 -7.49 2.44 0.14
N LYS A 55 -6.59 2.23 1.11
CA LYS A 55 -5.63 3.26 1.54
C LYS A 55 -4.65 3.66 0.44
N LEU A 56 -4.18 2.70 -0.38
CA LEU A 56 -3.34 3.00 -1.55
C LEU A 56 -4.09 3.83 -2.60
N SER A 57 -5.36 3.51 -2.88
CA SER A 57 -6.19 4.30 -3.79
C SER A 57 -6.38 5.74 -3.30
N GLY A 58 -6.54 5.94 -1.99
CA GLY A 58 -6.58 7.28 -1.39
C GLY A 58 -5.30 8.08 -1.64
N ILE A 59 -4.13 7.45 -1.52
CA ILE A 59 -2.84 8.11 -1.80
C ILE A 59 -2.73 8.53 -3.27
N ALA A 60 -3.19 7.68 -4.20
CA ALA A 60 -3.20 8.00 -5.63
C ALA A 60 -4.06 9.25 -5.91
N ALA A 61 -5.26 9.31 -5.31
CA ALA A 61 -6.17 10.45 -5.45
C ALA A 61 -5.56 11.74 -4.87
N ASP A 62 -4.97 11.67 -3.67
CA ASP A 62 -4.31 12.81 -3.03
C ASP A 62 -3.24 13.43 -3.93
N VAL A 63 -2.41 12.61 -4.57
CA VAL A 63 -1.34 13.07 -5.48
C VAL A 63 -1.93 13.78 -6.70
N LEU A 64 -2.98 13.21 -7.30
CA LEU A 64 -3.62 13.79 -8.49
C LEU A 64 -4.30 15.12 -8.21
N VAL A 65 -5.01 15.22 -7.08
CA VAL A 65 -5.74 16.43 -6.65
C VAL A 65 -4.78 17.53 -6.22
N SER A 66 -3.72 17.18 -5.47
CA SER A 66 -2.78 18.16 -4.92
C SER A 66 -1.87 18.78 -5.99
N ASN A 67 -1.80 18.18 -7.19
CA ASN A 67 -0.97 18.64 -8.31
C ASN A 67 0.48 18.97 -7.89
N MET A 68 1.04 18.14 -7.01
CA MET A 68 2.37 18.33 -6.43
C MET A 68 3.45 18.18 -7.51
N PRO A 69 4.61 18.82 -7.38
CA PRO A 69 5.77 18.49 -8.20
C PRO A 69 6.12 16.99 -8.11
N ALA A 70 6.56 16.39 -9.21
CA ALA A 70 6.80 14.94 -9.27
C ALA A 70 7.77 14.42 -8.19
N ALA A 71 8.79 15.21 -7.83
CA ALA A 71 9.73 14.85 -6.77
C ALA A 71 9.04 14.82 -5.39
N GLU A 72 8.21 15.81 -5.08
CA GLU A 72 7.45 15.88 -3.83
C GLU A 72 6.39 14.78 -3.74
N ALA A 73 5.71 14.50 -4.86
CA ALA A 73 4.75 13.39 -4.95
C ALA A 73 5.43 12.05 -4.67
N ASN A 74 6.64 11.83 -5.18
CA ASN A 74 7.41 10.62 -4.95
C ASN A 74 7.78 10.46 -3.46
N GLU A 75 8.33 11.50 -2.83
CA GLU A 75 8.65 11.49 -1.39
C GLU A 75 7.41 11.28 -0.52
N TYR A 76 6.30 11.95 -0.85
CA TYR A 76 5.01 11.80 -0.17
C TYR A 76 4.54 10.34 -0.21
N VAL A 77 4.51 9.75 -1.41
CA VAL A 77 4.05 8.38 -1.63
C VAL A 77 4.94 7.37 -0.92
N LEU A 78 6.27 7.51 -1.00
CA LEU A 78 7.21 6.64 -0.29
C LEU A 78 6.96 6.67 1.22
N ARG A 79 6.84 7.87 1.82
CA ARG A 79 6.55 8.01 3.24
C ARG A 79 5.23 7.35 3.63
N LYS A 80 4.18 7.50 2.82
CA LYS A 80 2.87 6.88 3.09
C LYS A 80 2.91 5.37 2.95
N ILE A 81 3.57 4.84 1.92
CA ILE A 81 3.75 3.40 1.74
C ILE A 81 4.50 2.78 2.93
N GLU A 82 5.55 3.43 3.45
CA GLU A 82 6.28 2.93 4.62
C GLU A 82 5.42 2.87 5.88
N VAL A 83 4.56 3.88 6.10
CA VAL A 83 3.57 3.84 7.20
C VAL A 83 2.60 2.68 7.01
N LEU A 84 2.04 2.51 5.81
CA LEU A 84 1.11 1.42 5.52
C LEU A 84 1.76 0.03 5.67
N LYS A 85 3.04 -0.11 5.30
CA LYS A 85 3.80 -1.35 5.52
C LYS A 85 3.99 -1.64 7.01
N ALA A 86 4.27 -0.62 7.81
CA ALA A 86 4.40 -0.77 9.26
C ALA A 86 3.06 -1.20 9.89
N GLU A 87 1.95 -0.53 9.52
CA GLU A 87 0.60 -0.91 9.93
C GLU A 87 0.27 -2.36 9.54
N LEU A 88 0.57 -2.75 8.29
CA LEU A 88 0.33 -4.11 7.82
C LEU A 88 1.15 -5.13 8.61
N ARG A 89 2.42 -4.83 8.92
CA ARG A 89 3.29 -5.71 9.73
C ARG A 89 2.74 -5.87 11.15
N GLU A 90 2.37 -4.79 11.82
CA GLU A 90 1.77 -4.85 13.17
C GLU A 90 0.46 -5.64 13.16
N ASN A 91 -0.38 -5.45 12.13
CA ASN A 91 -1.64 -6.16 11.98
C ASN A 91 -1.49 -7.65 11.61
N MET A 92 -0.42 -8.02 10.91
CA MET A 92 -0.16 -9.42 10.52
C MET A 92 0.57 -10.22 11.60
N PHE A 93 1.48 -9.61 12.35
CA PHE A 93 2.35 -10.31 13.28
C PHE A 93 2.10 -9.96 14.75
N GLY A 94 1.17 -9.04 15.04
CA GLY A 94 0.98 -8.46 16.37
C GLY A 94 2.22 -7.66 16.82
N PRO A 95 2.18 -7.01 18.00
CA PRO A 95 3.41 -6.57 18.63
C PRO A 95 4.27 -7.81 18.87
N GLN A 96 5.50 -7.85 18.36
CA GLN A 96 6.49 -8.87 18.72
C GLN A 96 6.95 -8.68 20.18
N THR A 97 6.04 -8.80 21.14
CA THR A 97 6.37 -9.08 22.54
C THR A 97 6.56 -10.59 22.69
N GLY A 98 7.55 -11.14 21.97
CA GLY A 98 8.02 -12.48 22.27
C GLY A 98 8.74 -12.48 23.63
N PRO A 99 8.85 -13.63 24.32
CA PRO A 99 9.64 -13.75 25.56
C PRO A 99 11.12 -13.33 25.40
N TRP A 100 11.58 -13.15 24.16
CA TRP A 100 12.89 -12.62 23.77
C TRP A 100 13.01 -11.09 23.79
N ALA A 101 11.89 -10.35 23.75
CA ALA A 101 11.89 -8.88 23.83
C ALA A 101 12.20 -8.37 25.25
N GLN A 102 12.13 -9.27 26.25
CA GLN A 102 12.27 -8.94 27.67
C GLN A 102 13.55 -9.54 28.29
N GLY A 103 14.65 -9.63 27.54
CA GLY A 103 16.03 -9.68 28.07
C GLY A 103 16.39 -10.76 29.10
N LYS A 104 15.56 -11.78 29.32
CA LYS A 104 15.89 -12.90 30.20
C LYS A 104 16.07 -14.13 29.31
N PRO A 105 17.32 -14.56 29.05
CA PRO A 105 17.54 -15.82 28.37
C PRO A 105 16.85 -16.94 29.16
N PRO A 106 16.21 -17.92 28.51
CA PRO A 106 15.61 -19.05 29.20
C PRO A 106 16.72 -19.77 29.96
N ARG A 107 16.51 -19.98 31.26
CA ARG A 107 17.35 -20.87 32.07
C ARG A 107 17.06 -22.29 31.57
N ILE A 108 17.93 -22.79 30.70
CA ILE A 108 18.07 -24.22 30.41
C ILE A 108 18.83 -24.85 31.59
#